data_AF-A0A3D8T6S4-F1
#
_entry.id   AF-A0A3D8T6S4-F1
#
_cell.length_a   1.000
_cell.length_b   1.000
_cell.length_c   1.000
_cell.angle_alpha   90.00
_cell.angle_beta   90.00
_cell.angle_gamma   90.00
#
_symmetry.space_group_name_H-M   'P 1'
#
loop_
_entity.id
_entity.type
_entity.pdbx_description
1 polymer ?
#
loop_
_entity_poly.entity_id
_entity_poly.type
_entity_poly.pdbx_seq_one_letter_code
_entity_poly.pdbx_strand_id
1 'polypeptide(L)'
;MLFSSATILLSALATAVSAVPTPASQPTSHPSTGVNDVGYQWLVTGWSAGCARSGCYYDFNVTGSNYGSDPNIPSFSASCQGSGVGAPFLPCGIVDDGPGNRGVAAHLIAPVNGTGAHIEVSLAWTPVDNVNSYYNYTGNATSSYNQFVAPIQMFTIEPSSAYSTSS
;
A
#
# COMPACT_ATOMS: atom_id res chain seq x y z
N MET A 1 -46.67 -54.39 -51.28
CA MET A 1 -46.76 -53.23 -52.19
C MET A 1 -46.67 -52.00 -51.29
N LEU A 2 -45.47 -51.47 -51.05
CA LEU A 2 -44.84 -50.31 -51.74
C LEU A 2 -45.68 -49.02 -51.68
N PHE A 3 -44.96 -47.88 -51.63
CA PHE A 3 -45.37 -46.46 -51.46
C PHE A 3 -45.24 -45.96 -50.01
N SER A 4 -44.11 -45.39 -49.55
CA SER A 4 -43.35 -44.20 -50.00
C SER A 4 -44.19 -42.92 -50.04
N SER A 5 -43.96 -42.00 -49.09
CA SER A 5 -44.21 -40.56 -49.21
C SER A 5 -43.49 -39.81 -48.09
N ALA A 6 -42.77 -38.77 -48.48
CA ALA A 6 -41.77 -38.02 -47.72
C ALA A 6 -42.33 -36.69 -47.16
N THR A 7 -41.42 -35.93 -46.51
CA THR A 7 -41.41 -34.45 -46.36
C THR A 7 -42.32 -33.87 -45.26
N ILE A 8 -41.99 -32.82 -44.48
CA ILE A 8 -40.99 -31.73 -44.55
C ILE A 8 -40.59 -31.36 -43.10
N LEU A 9 -39.30 -31.26 -42.77
CA LEU A 9 -38.81 -30.62 -41.54
C LEU A 9 -38.69 -29.11 -41.78
N LEU A 10 -39.45 -28.31 -41.06
CA LEU A 10 -39.38 -26.84 -41.09
C LEU A 10 -38.20 -26.38 -40.21
N SER A 11 -37.16 -25.84 -40.83
CA SER A 11 -36.02 -25.22 -40.16
C SER A 11 -36.33 -23.74 -39.87
N ALA A 12 -36.44 -23.35 -38.61
CA ALA A 12 -36.53 -21.95 -38.20
C ALA A 12 -35.10 -21.38 -38.03
N LEU A 13 -34.72 -20.41 -38.86
CA LEU A 13 -33.50 -19.63 -38.67
C LEU A 13 -33.73 -18.57 -37.60
N ALA A 14 -33.05 -18.68 -36.47
CA ALA A 14 -32.92 -17.59 -35.50
C ALA A 14 -31.71 -16.72 -35.90
N THR A 15 -31.96 -15.47 -36.30
CA THR A 15 -30.90 -14.47 -36.51
C THR A 15 -30.40 -13.98 -35.17
N ALA A 16 -29.21 -14.42 -34.75
CA ALA A 16 -28.51 -13.86 -33.61
C ALA A 16 -27.88 -12.51 -33.99
N VAL A 17 -28.42 -11.41 -33.46
CA VAL A 17 -27.73 -10.11 -33.47
C VAL A 17 -26.55 -10.21 -32.52
N SER A 18 -25.34 -10.13 -33.06
CA SER A 18 -24.12 -9.95 -32.27
C SER A 18 -24.10 -8.51 -31.76
N ALA A 19 -24.38 -8.31 -30.47
CA ALA A 19 -24.08 -7.05 -29.82
C ALA A 19 -22.56 -6.90 -29.76
N VAL A 20 -22.00 -5.91 -30.46
CA VAL A 20 -20.58 -5.54 -30.35
C VAL A 20 -20.37 -5.05 -28.92
N PRO A 21 -19.51 -5.67 -28.09
CA PRO A 21 -19.19 -5.12 -26.80
C PRO A 21 -18.48 -3.79 -27.01
N THR A 22 -19.11 -2.70 -26.58
CA THR A 22 -18.45 -1.40 -26.47
C THR A 22 -17.23 -1.57 -25.58
N PRO A 23 -16.02 -1.18 -26.02
CA PRO A 23 -14.87 -1.13 -25.13
C PRO A 23 -15.25 -0.28 -23.92
N ALA A 24 -15.26 -0.89 -22.74
CA ALA A 24 -15.37 -0.12 -21.50
C ALA A 24 -14.17 0.83 -21.49
N SER A 25 -14.45 2.14 -21.54
CA SER A 25 -13.42 3.15 -21.34
C SER A 25 -12.76 2.89 -19.99
N GLN A 26 -11.57 2.30 -20.03
CA GLN A 26 -10.73 2.12 -18.85
C GLN A 26 -10.47 3.50 -18.26
N PRO A 27 -10.62 3.70 -16.95
CA PRO A 27 -10.36 4.98 -16.33
C PRO A 27 -8.94 5.43 -16.69
N THR A 28 -8.90 6.58 -17.36
CA THR A 28 -7.71 7.36 -17.67
C THR A 28 -6.86 7.52 -16.41
N SER A 29 -5.59 7.13 -16.52
CA SER A 29 -4.45 7.43 -15.63
C SER A 29 -4.81 8.34 -14.45
N HIS A 30 -5.01 7.74 -13.27
CA HIS A 30 -5.04 8.49 -12.03
C HIS A 30 -3.67 9.17 -11.88
N PRO A 31 -3.59 10.49 -11.69
CA PRO A 31 -2.34 11.16 -11.37
C PRO A 31 -1.98 10.75 -9.95
N SER A 32 -1.32 9.59 -9.83
CA SER A 32 -1.19 8.89 -8.56
C SER A 32 0.04 9.43 -7.84
N THR A 33 -0.16 10.52 -7.11
CA THR A 33 0.84 11.03 -6.17
C THR A 33 1.09 10.06 -5.02
N GLY A 34 0.44 8.89 -4.96
CA GLY A 34 0.54 7.92 -3.87
C GLY A 34 0.01 8.42 -2.52
N VAL A 35 -0.38 9.69 -2.42
CA VAL A 35 -0.90 10.29 -1.20
C VAL A 35 -2.42 10.36 -1.27
N ASN A 36 -3.07 9.88 -0.21
CA ASN A 36 -4.51 9.66 -0.16
C ASN A 36 -5.02 8.78 -1.32
N ASP A 37 -4.16 7.88 -1.81
CA ASP A 37 -4.47 6.96 -2.88
C ASP A 37 -4.63 5.56 -2.31
N VAL A 38 -5.87 5.08 -2.29
CA VAL A 38 -6.22 3.73 -1.82
C VAL A 38 -5.51 2.61 -2.59
N GLY A 39 -5.01 2.90 -3.79
CA GLY A 39 -4.20 1.98 -4.59
C GLY A 39 -2.74 1.88 -4.12
N TYR A 40 -2.25 2.81 -3.31
CA TYR A 40 -0.89 2.80 -2.76
C TYR A 40 -0.90 2.66 -1.23
N GLN A 41 -0.70 1.42 -0.79
CA GLN A 41 -0.70 1.07 0.63
C GLN A 41 0.61 0.38 1.01
N TRP A 42 1.04 0.63 2.25
CA TRP A 42 2.18 -0.07 2.85
C TRP A 42 1.66 -1.15 3.79
N LEU A 43 2.13 -2.38 3.60
CA LEU A 43 1.75 -3.50 4.43
C LEU A 43 2.67 -3.58 5.65
N VAL A 44 2.08 -3.52 6.84
CA VAL A 44 2.76 -3.76 8.12
C VAL A 44 2.52 -5.20 8.54
N THR A 45 3.59 -5.91 8.89
CA THR A 45 3.58 -7.29 9.37
C THR A 45 4.48 -7.44 10.58
N GLY A 46 4.32 -8.54 11.32
CA GLY A 46 5.15 -8.79 12.50
C GLY A 46 4.92 -7.78 13.62
N TRP A 47 3.76 -7.09 13.63
CA TRP A 47 3.50 -6.01 14.58
C TRP A 47 3.61 -6.50 16.02
N SER A 48 4.49 -5.84 16.77
CA SER A 48 4.69 -6.01 18.20
C SER A 48 4.85 -4.63 18.84
N ALA A 49 3.92 -4.26 19.72
CA ALA A 49 4.01 -3.01 20.45
C ALA A 49 3.52 -3.17 21.87
N GLY A 50 4.08 -2.37 22.76
CA GLY A 50 3.76 -2.43 24.16
C GLY A 50 4.10 -1.18 24.93
N CYS A 51 3.39 -0.94 26.03
CA CYS A 51 3.73 0.08 27.02
C CYS A 51 3.88 -0.56 28.40
N ALA A 52 5.02 -0.31 29.03
CA ALA A 52 5.29 -0.68 30.41
C ALA A 52 5.76 0.54 31.20
N ARG A 53 6.12 0.35 32.48
CA ARG A 53 6.62 1.43 33.34
C ARG A 53 7.88 2.12 32.79
N SER A 54 8.65 1.43 31.94
CA SER A 54 9.86 1.93 31.29
C SER A 54 9.60 2.70 29.98
N GLY A 55 8.35 2.80 29.54
CA GLY A 55 7.97 3.45 28.29
C GLY A 55 7.28 2.51 27.30
N CYS A 56 6.96 3.06 26.13
CA CYS A 56 6.34 2.33 25.03
C CYS A 56 7.34 1.97 23.95
N TYR A 57 7.14 0.85 23.27
CA TYR A 57 7.98 0.37 22.18
C TYR A 57 7.14 -0.11 21.00
N TYR A 58 7.81 -0.24 19.86
CA TYR A 58 7.30 -0.87 18.65
C TYR A 58 8.41 -1.69 17.98
N ASP A 59 7.99 -2.75 17.29
CA ASP A 59 8.80 -3.62 16.43
C ASP A 59 7.87 -4.17 15.33
N PHE A 60 8.23 -3.97 14.07
CA PHE A 60 7.46 -4.48 12.93
C PHE A 60 8.29 -4.46 11.64
N ASN A 61 7.77 -5.13 10.61
CA ASN A 61 8.24 -5.00 9.23
C ASN A 61 7.22 -4.25 8.39
N VAL A 62 7.68 -3.44 7.45
CA VAL A 62 6.84 -2.69 6.52
C VAL A 62 7.32 -2.86 5.08
N THR A 63 6.39 -3.06 4.17
CA THR A 63 6.66 -3.18 2.73
C THR A 63 5.74 -2.32 1.90
N GLY A 64 6.28 -1.67 0.87
CA GLY A 64 5.53 -0.98 -0.17
C GLY A 64 5.93 -1.49 -1.55
N SER A 65 4.96 -1.63 -2.46
CA SER A 65 5.23 -1.95 -3.86
C SER A 65 5.65 -0.69 -4.62
N ASN A 66 6.29 -0.87 -5.78
CA ASN A 66 6.49 0.24 -6.70
C ASN A 66 5.13 0.82 -7.12
N TYR A 67 5.05 2.14 -7.25
CA TYR A 67 3.79 2.82 -7.54
C TYR A 67 3.98 4.11 -8.32
N GLY A 68 2.98 4.45 -9.13
CA GLY A 68 3.00 5.63 -9.99
C GLY A 68 4.08 5.57 -11.08
N SER A 69 4.10 6.59 -11.93
CA SER A 69 5.12 6.78 -12.96
C SER A 69 5.79 8.15 -12.90
N ASP A 70 5.20 9.10 -12.19
CA ASP A 70 5.70 10.47 -12.04
C ASP A 70 5.15 11.11 -10.73
N PRO A 71 5.92 11.12 -9.62
CA PRO A 71 7.21 10.46 -9.48
C PRO A 71 7.08 8.93 -9.49
N ASN A 72 8.11 8.24 -9.97
CA ASN A 72 8.23 6.80 -9.79
C ASN A 72 8.56 6.50 -8.31
N ILE A 73 7.60 5.95 -7.57
CA ILE A 73 7.76 5.66 -6.14
C ILE A 73 8.40 4.28 -5.99
N PRO A 74 9.58 4.15 -5.36
CA PRO A 74 10.29 2.87 -5.29
C PRO A 74 9.57 1.89 -4.38
N SER A 75 9.65 0.60 -4.71
CA SER A 75 9.33 -0.45 -3.75
C SER A 75 10.31 -0.44 -2.58
N PHE A 76 9.87 -0.90 -1.41
CA PHE A 76 10.73 -1.04 -0.24
C PHE A 76 10.25 -2.15 0.70
N SER A 77 11.16 -2.63 1.52
CA SER A 77 10.99 -3.50 2.68
C SER A 77 11.93 -3.03 3.77
N ALA A 78 11.39 -2.79 4.95
CA ALA A 78 12.16 -2.32 6.09
C ALA A 78 11.71 -2.98 7.39
N SER A 79 12.65 -3.17 8.31
CA SER A 79 12.41 -3.57 9.69
C SER A 79 12.56 -2.35 10.60
N CYS A 80 11.51 -2.05 11.35
CA CYS A 80 11.37 -0.84 12.17
C CYS A 80 11.26 -1.23 13.64
N GLN A 81 12.10 -0.64 14.48
CA GLN A 81 12.05 -0.82 15.92
C GLN A 81 12.39 0.49 16.63
N GLY A 82 11.75 0.74 17.77
CA GLY A 82 12.00 1.96 18.53
C GLY A 82 11.17 2.06 19.80
N SER A 83 11.33 3.19 20.49
CA SER A 83 10.68 3.43 21.77
C SER A 83 10.37 4.91 22.00
N GLY A 84 9.40 5.17 22.87
CA GLY A 84 8.96 6.50 23.26
C GLY A 84 7.82 7.02 22.39
N VAL A 85 6.72 7.42 23.04
CA VAL A 85 5.62 8.13 22.39
C VAL A 85 6.02 9.59 22.20
N GLY A 86 5.89 10.10 20.98
CA GLY A 86 6.32 11.45 20.62
C GLY A 86 7.84 11.60 20.46
N ALA A 87 8.60 10.50 20.47
CA ALA A 87 10.01 10.52 20.13
C ALA A 87 10.20 10.91 18.65
N PRO A 88 11.36 11.43 18.22
CA PRO A 88 11.64 11.67 16.81
C PRO A 88 11.59 10.38 15.97
N PHE A 89 11.45 10.54 14.65
CA PHE A 89 11.62 9.44 13.69
C PHE A 89 12.97 8.73 13.90
N LEU A 90 12.92 7.41 13.96
CA LEU A 90 14.10 6.56 13.95
C LEU A 90 14.20 5.82 12.60
N PRO A 91 15.41 5.74 12.01
CA PRO A 91 15.60 5.03 10.76
C PRO A 91 15.32 3.53 10.95
N CYS A 92 14.53 2.98 10.04
CA CYS A 92 14.32 1.55 9.92
C CYS A 92 15.47 0.92 9.12
N GLY A 93 15.80 -0.33 9.42
CA GLY A 93 16.75 -1.11 8.62
C GLY A 93 16.11 -1.51 7.31
N ILE A 94 16.66 -1.09 6.17
CA ILE A 94 16.25 -1.59 4.86
C ILE A 94 16.68 -3.05 4.74
N VAL A 95 15.75 -3.94 4.40
CA VAL A 95 15.98 -5.40 4.37
C VAL A 95 15.78 -6.04 2.99
N ASP A 96 15.59 -5.23 1.94
CA ASP A 96 15.58 -5.69 0.56
C ASP A 96 16.81 -5.22 -0.23
N ASP A 97 17.04 -5.83 -1.39
CA ASP A 97 18.18 -5.59 -2.29
C ASP A 97 17.93 -4.46 -3.33
N GLY A 98 16.87 -3.69 -3.17
CA GLY A 98 16.53 -2.55 -4.02
C GLY A 98 17.52 -1.39 -3.90
N PRO A 99 17.44 -0.40 -4.81
CA PRO A 99 18.44 0.67 -4.91
C PRO A 99 18.52 1.55 -3.64
N GLY A 100 19.74 1.84 -3.18
CA GLY A 100 19.99 2.51 -1.88
C GLY A 100 19.63 4.00 -1.79
N ASN A 101 18.97 4.56 -2.80
CA ASN A 101 18.52 5.96 -2.86
C ASN A 101 17.19 6.20 -2.12
N ARG A 102 16.90 5.39 -1.10
CA ARG A 102 15.68 5.47 -0.28
C ARG A 102 15.96 5.16 1.19
N GLY A 103 15.10 5.67 2.06
CA GLY A 103 15.12 5.39 3.48
C GLY A 103 13.71 5.28 4.03
N VAL A 104 13.54 4.47 5.07
CA VAL A 104 12.29 4.35 5.81
C VAL A 104 12.57 4.73 7.26
N ALA A 105 11.66 5.47 7.88
CA ALA A 105 11.73 5.80 9.29
C ALA A 105 10.37 5.63 9.95
N ALA A 106 10.36 5.37 11.25
CA ALA A 106 9.12 5.24 12.02
C ALA A 106 9.25 5.85 13.41
N HIS A 107 8.12 6.17 14.04
CA HIS A 107 8.02 6.48 15.45
C HIS A 107 6.58 6.31 15.97
N LEU A 108 6.44 6.25 17.30
CA LEU A 108 5.13 6.32 17.93
C LEU A 108 4.73 7.78 18.10
N ILE A 109 3.53 8.12 17.67
CA ILE A 109 2.92 9.43 17.91
C ILE A 109 1.93 9.38 19.06
N ALA A 110 1.65 10.54 19.65
CA ALA A 110 0.63 10.63 20.69
C ALA A 110 -0.76 10.33 20.10
N PRO A 111 -1.60 9.52 20.77
CA PRO A 111 -3.00 9.37 20.39
C PRO A 111 -3.69 10.74 20.39
N VAL A 112 -4.32 11.12 19.28
CA VAL A 112 -5.19 12.31 19.26
C VAL A 112 -6.47 12.01 20.05
N ASN A 113 -7.01 10.80 19.91
CA ASN A 113 -8.16 10.28 20.65
C ASN A 113 -8.04 8.75 20.80
N GLY A 114 -8.46 8.22 21.94
CA GLY A 114 -8.57 6.77 22.15
C GLY A 114 -7.35 6.11 22.79
N THR A 115 -7.31 4.78 22.72
CA THR A 115 -6.27 3.92 23.29
C THR A 115 -5.62 3.09 22.18
N GLY A 116 -4.32 2.91 22.24
CA GLY A 116 -3.59 2.07 21.28
C GLY A 116 -2.21 2.61 20.99
N ALA A 117 -1.52 1.90 20.12
CA ALA A 117 -0.26 2.30 19.54
C ALA A 117 -0.53 3.04 18.22
N HIS A 118 -0.16 4.30 18.18
CA HIS A 118 -0.28 5.12 16.99
C HIS A 118 1.10 5.22 16.37
N ILE A 119 1.26 4.62 15.19
CA ILE A 119 2.52 4.61 14.47
C ILE A 119 2.44 5.58 13.30
N GLU A 120 3.52 6.30 13.07
CA GLU A 120 3.73 7.05 11.84
C GLU A 120 5.00 6.54 11.16
N VAL A 121 4.91 6.33 9.86
CA VAL A 121 5.96 5.78 9.01
C VAL A 121 6.22 6.77 7.88
N SER A 122 7.49 6.95 7.55
CA SER A 122 7.93 7.85 6.50
C SER A 122 8.82 7.09 5.51
N LEU A 123 8.53 7.24 4.22
CA LEU A 123 9.36 6.79 3.10
C LEU A 123 9.98 8.01 2.45
N ALA A 124 11.31 8.06 2.39
CA ALA A 124 12.07 9.08 1.70
C ALA A 124 12.84 8.47 0.51
N TRP A 125 12.93 9.17 -0.62
CA TRP A 125 13.77 8.75 -1.73
C TRP A 125 14.17 9.90 -2.66
N THR A 126 15.21 9.66 -3.45
CA THR A 126 15.69 10.54 -4.51
C THR A 126 15.68 9.78 -5.83
N PRO A 127 14.96 10.21 -6.87
CA PRO A 127 14.94 9.50 -8.15
C PRO A 127 16.33 9.43 -8.79
N VAL A 128 16.61 8.33 -9.49
CA VAL A 128 17.91 8.12 -10.16
C VAL A 128 18.08 9.05 -11.36
N ASP A 129 16.99 9.33 -12.06
CA ASP A 129 16.88 10.20 -13.23
C ASP A 129 16.85 11.69 -12.86
N ASN A 130 16.50 12.02 -11.61
CA ASN A 130 16.49 13.39 -11.11
C ASN A 130 17.05 13.45 -9.68
N VAL A 131 18.38 13.40 -9.58
CA VAL A 131 19.10 13.42 -8.30
C VAL A 131 18.96 14.73 -7.50
N ASN A 132 18.41 15.78 -8.13
CA ASN A 132 18.13 17.07 -7.48
C ASN A 132 16.73 17.13 -6.86
N SER A 133 15.96 16.04 -7.00
CA SER A 133 14.62 15.92 -6.45
C SER A 133 14.64 14.99 -5.24
N TYR A 134 13.93 15.38 -4.20
CA TYR A 134 13.75 14.59 -2.99
C TYR A 134 12.26 14.47 -2.70
N TYR A 135 11.81 13.27 -2.37
CA TYR A 135 10.43 12.98 -2.02
C TYR A 135 10.38 12.33 -0.64
N ASN A 136 9.38 12.70 0.14
CA ASN A 136 9.09 12.11 1.43
C ASN A 136 7.59 11.95 1.60
N TYR A 137 7.13 10.72 1.72
CA TYR A 137 5.74 10.41 2.00
C TYR A 137 5.63 9.92 3.43
N THR A 138 4.59 10.36 4.12
CA THR A 138 4.33 9.96 5.51
C THR A 138 2.90 9.48 5.63
N GLY A 139 2.72 8.37 6.33
CA GLY A 139 1.43 7.76 6.60
C GLY A 139 1.39 7.27 8.05
N ASN A 140 0.19 7.18 8.61
CA ASN A 140 -0.01 6.74 9.97
C ASN A 140 -1.09 5.67 10.07
N ALA A 141 -1.05 4.90 11.16
CA ALA A 141 -2.08 3.95 11.51
C ALA A 141 -2.19 3.81 13.02
N THR A 142 -3.35 3.32 13.45
CA THR A 142 -3.60 2.96 14.84
C THR A 142 -3.76 1.46 14.96
N SER A 143 -2.99 0.85 15.85
CA SER A 143 -3.06 -0.57 16.16
C SER A 143 -3.11 -0.80 17.67
N SER A 144 -3.41 -2.01 18.11
CA SER A 144 -3.44 -2.33 19.54
C SER A 144 -2.03 -2.62 20.09
N TYR A 145 -1.82 -2.36 21.38
CA TYR A 145 -0.67 -2.89 22.10
C TYR A 145 -0.88 -4.38 22.36
N ASN A 146 -0.09 -5.22 21.70
CA ASN A 146 -0.23 -6.68 21.74
C ASN A 146 0.87 -7.38 22.57
N GLN A 147 1.68 -6.64 23.33
CA GLN A 147 2.72 -7.21 24.22
C GLN A 147 2.23 -8.29 25.21
N PHE A 148 0.92 -8.37 25.47
CA PHE A 148 0.32 -9.33 26.39
C PHE A 148 -0.68 -10.29 25.73
N VAL A 149 -0.85 -10.21 24.40
CA VAL A 149 -1.89 -10.97 23.69
C VAL A 149 -1.40 -11.38 22.29
N ALA A 150 -1.49 -12.69 21.99
CA ALA A 150 -1.48 -13.17 20.61
C ALA A 150 -2.83 -12.83 19.94
N PRO A 151 -2.89 -12.62 18.62
CA PRO A 151 -1.88 -12.93 17.60
C PRO A 151 -1.03 -11.74 17.15
N ILE A 152 0.05 -12.04 16.40
CA ILE A 152 0.78 -11.06 15.59
C ILE A 152 -0.22 -10.36 14.67
N GLN A 153 -0.18 -9.03 14.65
CA GLN A 153 -1.10 -8.24 13.85
C GLN A 153 -0.47 -7.84 12.52
N MET A 154 -1.34 -7.64 11.53
CA MET A 154 -1.01 -7.06 10.25
C MET A 154 -2.08 -6.04 9.89
N PHE A 155 -1.66 -4.95 9.26
CA PHE A 155 -2.53 -3.88 8.82
C PHE A 155 -1.84 -3.11 7.69
N THR A 156 -2.57 -2.22 7.05
CA THR A 156 -2.03 -1.35 6.02
C THR A 156 -1.96 0.10 6.49
N ILE A 157 -1.00 0.84 5.94
CA ILE A 157 -0.86 2.28 6.09
C ILE A 157 -1.08 2.90 4.72
N GLU A 158 -1.94 3.91 4.67
CA GLU A 158 -2.09 4.78 3.50
C GLU A 158 -1.28 6.05 3.72
N PRO A 159 -0.39 6.45 2.80
CA PRO A 159 0.31 7.72 2.90
C PRO A 159 -0.67 8.89 2.86
N SER A 160 -0.61 9.77 3.85
CA SER A 160 -1.56 10.88 4.01
C SER A 160 -0.94 12.25 3.74
N SER A 161 0.39 12.32 3.67
CA SER A 161 1.12 13.53 3.37
C SER A 161 2.34 13.27 2.48
N ALA A 162 2.65 14.24 1.63
CA ALA A 162 3.86 14.27 0.81
C ALA A 162 4.58 15.59 1.01
N TYR A 163 5.90 15.51 0.98
CA TYR A 163 6.80 16.62 0.85
C TYR A 163 7.76 16.33 -0.31
N SER A 164 8.03 17.34 -1.14
CA SER A 164 9.01 17.24 -2.21
C SER A 164 9.80 18.53 -2.37
N THR A 165 11.09 18.40 -2.68
CA THR A 165 11.92 19.52 -3.11
C THR A 165 12.55 19.21 -4.47
N SER A 166 12.68 20.24 -5.29
CA SER A 166 13.39 20.22 -6.58
C SER A 166 14.24 21.47 -6.66
N SER A 167 15.56 21.32 -6.86
CA SER A 167 16.49 22.45 -7.07
C SER A 167 16.74 22.73 -8.54
#